data_AF-A0A840IXZ2-F1
#
_entry.id   AF-A0A840IXZ2-F1
#
_cell.length_a   1.000
_cell.length_b   1.000
_cell.length_c   1.000
_cell.angle_alpha   90.00
_cell.angle_beta   90.00
_cell.angle_gamma   90.00
#
_symmetry.space_group_name_H-M   'P 1'
#
loop_
_entity.id
_entity.type
_entity.pdbx_description
1 polymer ?
#
loop_
_entity_poly.entity_id
_entity_poly.type
_entity_poly.pdbx_seq_one_letter_code
_entity_poly.pdbx_strand_id
1 'polypeptide(L)'
;MTAGRTTLGSRKWAATTRGELSLRDRLAFARDAVVGQLSALTGPRARAAGVAGREPPDTPLVRDVVALAESAYPRALFEHCLRCWWWGSILSTMDELAVDDELLYVSCLLHDFALTERYRVGEAHCFAVHGGDIAFATLAGYGAPTAFAERAAEAVTAHMNVRVSSGLGPEAVALQAAAHLDVGGTRARELPRAAIERVVARHPRDGFTACFLDLMRTEAAQRPHSRAAVLWRLGMRLPASVNPLDRR
;
A
#
# COMPACT_ATOMS: atom_id res chain seq x y z
N MET A 1 -10.34 -15.84 -26.35
CA MET A 1 -11.20 -15.67 -25.16
C MET A 1 -10.33 -15.81 -23.91
N THR A 2 -9.86 -14.69 -23.35
CA THR A 2 -8.97 -14.64 -22.17
C THR A 2 -9.79 -14.36 -20.91
N ALA A 3 -10.46 -15.39 -20.38
CA ALA A 3 -11.07 -15.32 -19.05
C ALA A 3 -9.97 -15.58 -17.99
N GLY A 4 -9.70 -14.62 -17.09
CA GLY A 4 -8.94 -14.87 -15.86
C GLY A 4 -7.84 -13.88 -15.44
N ARG A 5 -7.61 -12.77 -16.15
CA ARG A 5 -6.71 -11.67 -15.70
C ARG A 5 -7.63 -10.55 -15.18
N THR A 6 -7.72 -10.13 -13.91
CA THR A 6 -6.89 -10.26 -12.71
C THR A 6 -7.77 -9.96 -11.49
N THR A 7 -8.23 -10.98 -10.76
CA THR A 7 -8.86 -10.81 -9.43
C THR A 7 -7.88 -11.09 -8.30
N LEU A 8 -6.64 -11.48 -8.61
CA LEU A 8 -5.61 -11.77 -7.62
C LEU A 8 -5.45 -10.57 -6.67
N GLY A 9 -5.47 -10.85 -5.38
CA GLY A 9 -5.35 -9.82 -4.34
C GLY A 9 -6.62 -9.01 -4.09
N SER A 10 -7.74 -9.29 -4.75
CA SER A 10 -9.03 -8.71 -4.38
C SER A 10 -9.64 -9.43 -3.18
N ARG A 11 -10.63 -8.82 -2.51
CA ARG A 11 -11.34 -9.53 -1.42
C ARG A 11 -12.08 -10.77 -1.93
N LYS A 12 -12.64 -10.70 -3.15
CA LYS A 12 -13.31 -11.86 -3.77
C LYS A 12 -12.36 -13.04 -3.97
N TRP A 13 -11.13 -12.78 -4.38
CA TRP A 13 -10.09 -13.81 -4.46
C TRP A 13 -9.67 -14.29 -3.07
N ALA A 14 -9.47 -13.37 -2.13
CA ALA A 14 -9.08 -13.69 -0.77
C ALA A 14 -10.13 -14.56 -0.04
N ALA A 15 -11.42 -14.40 -0.34
CA ALA A 15 -12.48 -15.20 0.24
C ALA A 15 -12.35 -16.70 -0.08
N THR A 16 -11.73 -17.06 -1.21
CA THR A 16 -11.55 -18.47 -1.61
C THR A 16 -10.15 -19.01 -1.33
N THR A 17 -9.13 -18.15 -1.39
CA THR A 17 -7.71 -18.58 -1.23
C THR A 17 -7.12 -18.23 0.12
N ARG A 18 -7.81 -17.42 0.93
CA ARG A 18 -7.29 -16.81 2.17
C ARG A 18 -5.96 -16.06 1.97
N GLY A 19 -5.67 -15.62 0.75
CA GLY A 19 -4.41 -14.94 0.42
C GLY A 19 -3.27 -15.85 -0.03
N GLU A 20 -3.49 -17.15 -0.14
CA GLU A 20 -2.47 -18.10 -0.60
C GLU A 20 -2.34 -18.08 -2.13
N LEU A 21 -1.11 -17.98 -2.63
CA LEU A 21 -0.81 -18.09 -4.06
C LEU A 21 -0.49 -19.54 -4.43
N SER A 22 -1.19 -20.08 -5.43
CA SER A 22 -0.80 -21.34 -6.06
C SER A 22 0.58 -21.22 -6.74
N LEU A 23 1.21 -22.34 -7.09
CA LEU A 23 2.47 -22.33 -7.85
C LEU A 23 2.38 -21.50 -9.14
N ARG A 24 1.25 -21.60 -9.86
CA ARG A 24 1.02 -20.85 -11.11
C ARG A 24 0.87 -19.36 -10.82
N ASP A 25 0.14 -18.98 -9.78
CA ASP A 25 -0.04 -17.59 -9.40
C ASP A 25 1.26 -16.95 -8.94
N ARG A 26 2.11 -17.69 -8.20
CA ARG A 26 3.43 -17.21 -7.79
C ARG A 26 4.32 -16.90 -8.99
N LEU A 27 4.34 -17.75 -10.00
CA LEU A 27 5.11 -17.54 -11.23
C LEU A 27 4.58 -16.34 -12.03
N ALA A 28 3.26 -16.24 -12.20
CA ALA A 28 2.64 -15.12 -12.91
C ALA A 28 2.88 -13.79 -12.19
N PHE A 29 2.69 -13.75 -10.87
CA PHE A 29 2.95 -12.59 -10.04
C PHE A 29 4.42 -12.17 -10.09
N ALA A 30 5.34 -13.14 -10.04
CA ALA A 30 6.77 -12.86 -10.12
C ALA A 30 7.17 -12.24 -11.46
N ARG A 31 6.68 -12.80 -12.58
CA ARG A 31 6.88 -12.23 -13.91
C ARG A 31 6.39 -10.78 -13.95
N ASP A 32 5.16 -10.54 -13.48
CA ASP A 32 4.56 -9.22 -13.52
C ASP A 32 5.36 -8.23 -12.66
N ALA A 33 5.85 -8.64 -11.48
CA ALA A 33 6.69 -7.84 -10.59
C ALA A 33 8.00 -7.40 -11.26
N VAL A 34 8.68 -8.32 -11.94
CA VAL A 34 9.91 -8.02 -12.71
C VAL A 34 9.62 -7.02 -13.83
N VAL A 35 8.54 -7.22 -14.60
CA VAL A 35 8.13 -6.29 -15.66
C VAL A 35 7.81 -4.91 -15.08
N GLY A 36 7.14 -4.86 -13.92
CA GLY A 36 6.84 -3.61 -13.21
C GLY A 36 8.09 -2.85 -12.79
N GLN A 37 9.06 -3.54 -12.19
CA GLN A 37 10.34 -2.94 -11.78
C GLN A 37 11.13 -2.39 -12.97
N LEU A 38 11.21 -3.14 -14.08
CA LEU A 38 11.89 -2.67 -15.30
C LEU A 38 11.21 -1.44 -15.90
N SER A 39 9.87 -1.41 -15.89
CA SER A 39 9.09 -0.27 -16.40
C SER A 39 9.31 1.00 -15.57
N ALA A 40 9.54 0.87 -14.25
CA ALA A 40 9.84 2.01 -13.38
C ALA A 40 11.20 2.66 -13.71
N LEU A 41 12.15 1.92 -14.28
CA LEU A 41 13.47 2.44 -14.70
C LEU A 41 13.40 3.24 -16.00
N THR A 42 12.37 3.08 -16.82
CA THR A 42 12.18 3.76 -18.11
C THR A 42 10.94 4.64 -18.16
N GLY A 43 10.23 4.76 -17.02
CA GLY A 43 8.99 5.52 -16.90
C GLY A 43 9.14 7.01 -17.24
N PRO A 44 7.99 7.69 -17.48
CA PRO A 44 7.97 9.08 -17.90
C PRO A 44 8.64 10.00 -16.86
N ARG A 45 9.18 11.12 -17.36
CA ARG A 45 9.78 12.16 -16.51
C ARG A 45 8.72 13.00 -15.82
N ALA A 46 9.18 13.77 -14.83
CA ALA A 46 8.34 14.55 -13.94
C ALA A 46 7.29 15.39 -14.68
N ARG A 47 6.06 15.28 -14.22
CA ARG A 47 4.94 16.13 -14.66
C ARG A 47 4.67 17.18 -13.58
N ALA A 48 4.03 18.29 -13.95
CA ALA A 48 3.55 19.24 -12.96
C ALA A 48 2.58 18.50 -12.02
N ALA A 49 2.92 18.46 -10.74
CA ALA A 49 2.13 17.80 -9.72
C ALA A 49 1.94 18.80 -8.57
N GLY A 50 0.69 19.23 -8.37
CA GLY A 50 0.34 20.14 -7.29
C GLY A 50 0.29 19.40 -5.96
N VAL A 51 1.08 19.85 -4.98
CA VAL A 51 0.96 19.43 -3.56
C VAL A 51 0.49 20.60 -2.68
N ALA A 52 0.39 21.81 -3.25
CA ALA A 52 0.10 23.02 -2.50
C ALA A 52 -1.37 23.04 -2.07
N GLY A 53 -1.60 23.21 -0.76
CA GLY A 53 -2.93 23.46 -0.19
C GLY A 53 -3.80 22.23 0.07
N ARG A 54 -3.29 20.99 -0.10
CA ARG A 54 -3.97 19.80 0.43
C ARG A 54 -3.63 19.64 1.91
N GLU A 55 -4.64 19.39 2.74
CA GLU A 55 -4.49 18.96 4.13
C GLU A 55 -5.19 17.61 4.31
N PRO A 56 -4.73 16.76 5.25
CA PRO A 56 -5.43 15.53 5.56
C PRO A 56 -6.90 15.80 5.94
N PRO A 57 -7.84 14.91 5.56
CA PRO A 57 -9.21 14.99 6.05
C PRO A 57 -9.26 15.04 7.58
N ASP A 58 -10.17 15.82 8.17
CA ASP A 58 -10.30 15.99 9.63
C ASP A 58 -11.72 15.67 10.12
N THR A 59 -12.16 14.44 9.85
CA THR A 59 -13.43 13.91 10.34
C THR A 59 -13.25 13.20 11.68
N PRO A 60 -14.33 12.97 12.46
CA PRO A 60 -14.25 12.16 13.67
C PRO A 60 -13.66 10.77 13.43
N LEU A 61 -14.09 10.09 12.36
CA LEU A 61 -13.59 8.78 11.97
C LEU A 61 -12.07 8.82 11.72
N VAL A 62 -11.59 9.85 11.01
CA VAL A 62 -10.17 10.01 10.74
C VAL A 62 -9.38 10.21 12.04
N ARG A 63 -9.85 11.05 12.95
CA ARG A 63 -9.17 11.27 14.24
C ARG A 63 -9.08 9.98 15.05
N ASP A 64 -10.13 9.18 15.07
CA ASP A 64 -10.14 7.87 15.75
C ASP A 64 -9.13 6.89 15.13
N VAL A 65 -9.09 6.81 13.79
CA VAL A 65 -8.15 5.95 13.06
C VAL A 65 -6.69 6.43 13.20
N VAL A 66 -6.44 7.74 13.21
CA VAL A 66 -5.11 8.32 13.44
C VAL A 66 -4.62 7.97 14.84
N ALA A 67 -5.45 8.17 15.88
CA ALA A 67 -5.10 7.83 17.25
C ALA A 67 -4.81 6.33 17.41
N LEU A 68 -5.60 5.47 16.77
CA LEU A 68 -5.36 4.04 16.75
C LEU A 68 -4.02 3.70 16.08
N ALA A 69 -3.77 4.23 14.87
CA ALA A 69 -2.55 3.98 14.10
C ALA A 69 -1.29 4.45 14.84
N GLU A 70 -1.33 5.64 15.43
CA GLU A 70 -0.22 6.18 16.21
C GLU A 70 0.12 5.30 17.42
N SER A 71 -0.89 4.70 18.06
CA SER A 71 -0.68 3.78 19.19
C SER A 71 -0.22 2.37 18.79
N ALA A 72 -0.49 1.94 17.56
CA ALA A 72 -0.28 0.57 17.11
C ALA A 72 1.05 0.37 16.37
N TYR A 73 1.52 1.38 15.66
CA TYR A 73 2.70 1.27 14.80
C TYR A 73 4.00 1.70 15.50
N PRO A 74 5.14 1.07 15.13
CA PRO A 74 6.43 1.72 15.26
C PRO A 74 6.42 3.06 14.51
N ARG A 75 7.05 4.10 15.06
CA ARG A 75 7.02 5.46 14.47
C ARG A 75 7.35 5.48 12.97
N ALA A 76 8.37 4.74 12.54
CA ALA A 76 8.79 4.73 11.14
C ALA A 76 7.72 4.17 10.19
N LEU A 77 6.89 3.22 10.65
CA LEU A 77 5.79 2.65 9.87
C LEU A 77 4.55 3.56 9.89
N PHE A 78 4.30 4.27 11.00
CA PHE A 78 3.26 5.30 11.04
C PHE A 78 3.54 6.44 10.04
N GLU A 79 4.78 6.93 9.99
CA GLU A 79 5.19 7.96 9.01
C GLU A 79 5.06 7.46 7.57
N HIS A 80 5.29 6.16 7.32
CA HIS A 80 5.04 5.54 6.03
C HIS A 80 3.57 5.62 5.63
N CYS A 81 2.65 5.25 6.52
CA CYS A 81 1.22 5.36 6.27
C CYS A 81 0.81 6.81 5.93
N LEU A 82 1.35 7.79 6.65
CA LEU A 82 1.10 9.21 6.39
C LEU A 82 1.65 9.66 5.02
N ARG A 83 2.88 9.25 4.68
CA ARG A 83 3.46 9.49 3.34
C ARG A 83 2.63 8.84 2.23
N CYS A 84 2.12 7.63 2.45
CA CYS A 84 1.30 6.94 1.46
C CYS A 84 0.05 7.74 1.09
N TRP A 85 -0.59 8.46 2.02
CA TRP A 85 -1.70 9.33 1.64
C TRP A 85 -1.26 10.52 0.78
N TRP A 86 -0.12 11.16 1.09
CA TRP A 86 0.42 12.24 0.26
C TRP A 86 0.76 11.76 -1.14
N TRP A 87 1.41 10.61 -1.26
CA TRP A 87 1.71 9.99 -2.54
C TRP A 87 0.44 9.61 -3.30
N GLY A 88 -0.51 8.96 -2.63
CA GLY A 88 -1.79 8.57 -3.21
C GLY A 88 -2.57 9.79 -3.72
N SER A 89 -2.60 10.87 -2.94
CA SER A 89 -3.20 12.15 -3.30
C SER A 89 -2.60 12.77 -4.56
N ILE A 90 -1.26 12.81 -4.63
CA ILE A 90 -0.53 13.38 -5.77
C ILE A 90 -0.74 12.52 -7.02
N LEU A 91 -0.53 11.22 -6.90
CA LEU A 91 -0.64 10.28 -8.02
C LEU A 91 -2.08 10.19 -8.52
N SER A 92 -3.08 10.22 -7.65
CA SER A 92 -4.51 10.24 -8.05
C SER A 92 -4.84 11.49 -8.85
N THR A 93 -4.27 12.65 -8.48
CA THR A 93 -4.45 13.89 -9.24
C THR A 93 -3.79 13.79 -10.62
N MET A 94 -2.58 13.23 -10.70
CA MET A 94 -1.86 13.04 -11.96
C MET A 94 -2.52 12.04 -12.92
N ASP A 95 -3.18 11.04 -12.34
CA ASP A 95 -3.85 9.96 -13.06
C ASP A 95 -5.36 10.20 -13.25
N GLU A 96 -5.86 11.38 -12.85
CA GLU A 96 -7.27 11.77 -12.94
C GLU A 96 -8.23 10.77 -12.25
N LEU A 97 -7.78 10.18 -11.13
CA LEU A 97 -8.57 9.26 -10.32
C LEU A 97 -9.53 10.03 -9.40
N ALA A 98 -10.81 9.71 -9.49
CA ALA A 98 -11.84 10.22 -8.59
C ALA A 98 -11.83 9.50 -7.23
N VAL A 99 -10.80 9.77 -6.43
CA VAL A 99 -10.66 9.21 -5.07
C VAL A 99 -11.52 9.94 -4.05
N ASP A 100 -12.15 9.19 -3.18
CA ASP A 100 -12.64 9.64 -1.88
C ASP A 100 -11.43 9.81 -0.94
N ASP A 101 -11.13 11.06 -0.57
CA ASP A 101 -9.91 11.40 0.16
C ASP A 101 -9.91 10.86 1.60
N GLU A 102 -11.08 10.84 2.25
CA GLU A 102 -11.25 10.25 3.58
C GLU A 102 -11.02 8.73 3.53
N LEU A 103 -11.60 8.06 2.52
CA LEU A 103 -11.42 6.63 2.32
C LEU A 103 -9.96 6.27 2.03
N LEU A 104 -9.30 7.03 1.17
CA LEU A 104 -7.88 6.83 0.87
C LEU A 104 -7.04 7.03 2.15
N TYR A 105 -7.31 8.08 2.92
CA TYR A 105 -6.54 8.39 4.13
C TYR A 105 -6.63 7.27 5.17
N VAL A 106 -7.84 6.83 5.52
CA VAL A 106 -8.00 5.74 6.49
C VAL A 106 -7.47 4.40 5.96
N SER A 107 -7.57 4.15 4.64
CA SER A 107 -6.98 2.96 4.02
C SER A 107 -5.45 2.98 4.13
N CYS A 108 -4.80 4.13 3.88
CA CYS A 108 -3.36 4.32 4.08
C CYS A 108 -2.95 4.08 5.53
N LEU A 109 -3.72 4.58 6.50
CA LEU A 109 -3.45 4.36 7.92
C LEU A 109 -3.60 2.88 8.30
N LEU A 110 -4.55 2.16 7.73
CA LEU A 110 -4.87 0.79 8.14
C LEU A 110 -4.07 -0.31 7.41
N HIS A 111 -3.42 -0.01 6.28
CA HIS A 111 -2.97 -1.06 5.35
C HIS A 111 -1.92 -2.04 5.89
N ASP A 112 -1.09 -1.61 6.83
CA ASP A 112 0.03 -2.38 7.38
C ASP A 112 -0.22 -2.88 8.81
N PHE A 113 -1.44 -2.73 9.36
CA PHE A 113 -1.74 -3.15 10.73
C PHE A 113 -1.36 -4.61 10.97
N ALA A 114 -1.63 -5.49 10.00
CA ALA A 114 -1.33 -6.92 10.05
C ALA A 114 0.17 -7.27 10.12
N LEU A 115 1.08 -6.30 10.00
CA LEU A 115 2.52 -6.48 10.24
C LEU A 115 2.91 -6.23 11.71
N THR A 116 2.09 -5.52 12.47
CA THR A 116 2.37 -5.17 13.88
C THR A 116 2.12 -6.34 14.82
N GLU A 117 2.84 -6.40 15.94
CA GLU A 117 2.75 -7.53 16.87
C GLU A 117 1.34 -7.75 17.42
N ARG A 118 0.60 -6.66 17.71
CA ARG A 118 -0.76 -6.73 18.23
C ARG A 118 -1.76 -7.32 17.25
N TYR A 119 -1.55 -7.13 15.95
CA TYR A 119 -2.52 -7.45 14.90
C TYR A 119 -2.03 -8.54 13.94
N ARG A 120 -0.80 -9.06 14.11
CA ARG A 120 -0.22 -10.07 13.20
C ARG A 120 -0.97 -11.40 13.18
N VAL A 121 -1.61 -11.75 14.31
CA VAL A 121 -2.27 -13.05 14.50
C VAL A 121 -3.55 -13.08 13.67
N GLY A 122 -3.62 -14.04 12.75
CA GLY A 122 -4.76 -14.22 11.86
C GLY A 122 -4.59 -15.47 11.00
N GLU A 123 -5.70 -15.96 10.46
CA GLU A 123 -5.72 -17.19 9.66
C GLU A 123 -5.34 -16.99 8.19
N ALA A 124 -5.26 -15.74 7.71
CA ALA A 124 -4.93 -15.48 6.32
C ALA A 124 -3.45 -15.78 6.01
N HIS A 125 -3.22 -16.30 4.81
CA HIS A 125 -1.90 -16.61 4.26
C HIS A 125 -1.21 -15.39 3.62
N CYS A 126 -1.73 -14.18 3.82
CA CYS A 126 -1.10 -12.92 3.39
C CYS A 126 -1.49 -11.79 4.34
N PHE A 127 -0.51 -11.03 4.86
CA PHE A 127 -0.82 -9.92 5.78
C PHE A 127 -1.76 -8.88 5.16
N ALA A 128 -1.64 -8.55 3.87
CA ALA A 128 -2.53 -7.57 3.25
C ALA A 128 -3.99 -8.03 3.21
N VAL A 129 -4.24 -9.34 3.09
CA VAL A 129 -5.60 -9.90 3.21
C VAL A 129 -6.11 -9.75 4.63
N HIS A 130 -5.30 -10.15 5.63
CA HIS A 130 -5.63 -9.97 7.04
C HIS A 130 -5.84 -8.50 7.41
N GLY A 131 -5.03 -7.60 6.86
CA GLY A 131 -5.13 -6.16 7.02
C GLY A 131 -6.44 -5.63 6.45
N GLY A 132 -6.94 -6.19 5.35
CA GLY A 132 -8.25 -5.86 4.81
C GLY A 132 -9.37 -6.21 5.77
N ASP A 133 -9.29 -7.38 6.41
CA ASP A 133 -10.27 -7.80 7.43
C ASP A 133 -10.20 -6.92 8.68
N ILE A 134 -9.00 -6.56 9.13
CA ILE A 134 -8.79 -5.60 10.24
C ILE A 134 -9.37 -4.23 9.87
N ALA A 135 -9.11 -3.74 8.65
CA ALA A 135 -9.60 -2.44 8.21
C ALA A 135 -11.13 -2.40 8.18
N PHE A 136 -11.77 -3.45 7.64
CA PHE A 136 -13.23 -3.58 7.66
C PHE A 136 -13.77 -3.54 9.09
N ALA A 137 -13.24 -4.39 9.97
CA ALA A 137 -13.70 -4.51 11.36
C ALA A 137 -13.49 -3.21 12.14
N THR A 138 -12.36 -2.53 11.93
CA THR A 138 -12.02 -1.27 12.59
C THR A 138 -12.99 -0.16 12.17
N LEU A 139 -13.17 0.05 10.86
CA LEU A 139 -14.05 1.10 10.35
C LEU A 139 -15.52 0.84 10.71
N ALA A 140 -15.98 -0.41 10.62
CA ALA A 140 -17.31 -0.79 11.08
C ALA A 140 -17.48 -0.55 12.59
N GLY A 141 -16.46 -0.85 13.39
CA GLY A 141 -16.45 -0.60 14.84
C GLY A 141 -16.53 0.89 15.21
N TYR A 142 -15.98 1.77 14.38
CA TYR A 142 -16.12 3.22 14.49
C TYR A 142 -17.40 3.77 13.82
N GLY A 143 -18.29 2.91 13.34
CA GLY A 143 -19.59 3.30 12.80
C GLY A 143 -19.55 3.80 11.35
N ALA A 144 -18.48 3.54 10.60
CA ALA A 144 -18.44 3.86 9.17
C ALA A 144 -19.49 3.05 8.38
N PRO A 145 -20.08 3.59 7.30
CA PRO A 145 -20.99 2.84 6.46
C PRO A 145 -20.34 1.56 5.91
N THR A 146 -21.08 0.45 5.85
CA THR A 146 -20.55 -0.84 5.39
C THR A 146 -19.87 -0.73 4.02
N ALA A 147 -20.50 -0.05 3.05
CA ALA A 147 -19.91 0.13 1.71
C ALA A 147 -18.58 0.90 1.73
N PHE A 148 -18.40 1.84 2.66
CA PHE A 148 -17.15 2.56 2.85
C PHE A 148 -16.07 1.63 3.42
N ALA A 149 -16.43 0.87 4.47
CA ALA A 149 -15.52 -0.12 5.08
C ALA A 149 -15.12 -1.23 4.10
N GLU A 150 -16.03 -1.71 3.25
CA GLU A 150 -15.74 -2.71 2.20
C GLU A 150 -14.75 -2.20 1.17
N ARG A 151 -14.93 -0.96 0.70
CA ARG A 151 -14.02 -0.30 -0.25
C ARG A 151 -12.63 -0.09 0.35
N ALA A 152 -12.54 0.36 1.60
CA ALA A 152 -11.26 0.49 2.30
C ALA A 152 -10.57 -0.86 2.48
N ALA A 153 -11.32 -1.90 2.87
CA ALA A 153 -10.82 -3.26 2.98
C ALA A 153 -10.34 -3.83 1.64
N GLU A 154 -11.02 -3.52 0.54
CA GLU A 154 -10.59 -3.89 -0.82
C GLU A 154 -9.27 -3.18 -1.19
N ALA A 155 -9.15 -1.88 -0.93
CA ALA A 155 -7.92 -1.13 -1.15
C ALA A 155 -6.74 -1.72 -0.36
N VAL A 156 -6.95 -1.98 0.94
CA VAL A 156 -5.95 -2.62 1.80
C VAL A 156 -5.63 -4.03 1.32
N THR A 157 -6.61 -4.83 0.91
CA THR A 157 -6.34 -6.19 0.40
C THR A 157 -5.49 -6.13 -0.87
N ALA A 158 -5.77 -5.18 -1.75
CA ALA A 158 -5.12 -5.08 -3.06
C ALA A 158 -3.73 -4.42 -3.04
N HIS A 159 -3.33 -3.72 -1.98
CA HIS A 159 -2.14 -2.84 -2.01
C HIS A 159 -0.81 -3.55 -2.31
N MET A 160 -0.69 -4.86 -2.03
CA MET A 160 0.50 -5.66 -2.35
C MET A 160 0.54 -6.17 -3.79
N ASN A 161 -0.49 -5.87 -4.61
CA ASN A 161 -0.50 -6.27 -6.00
C ASN A 161 0.52 -5.47 -6.81
N VAL A 162 1.17 -6.13 -7.77
CA VAL A 162 2.05 -5.44 -8.72
C VAL A 162 1.29 -4.38 -9.52
N ARG A 163 0.04 -4.68 -9.87
CA ARG A 163 -0.90 -3.79 -10.55
C ARG A 163 -2.31 -4.04 -10.00
N VAL A 164 -3.06 -2.98 -9.80
CA VAL A 164 -4.47 -3.05 -9.39
C VAL A 164 -5.35 -2.76 -10.60
N SER A 165 -6.40 -3.57 -10.80
CA SER A 165 -7.42 -3.30 -11.82
C SER A 165 -8.23 -2.09 -11.40
N SER A 166 -8.54 -1.18 -12.33
CA SER A 166 -9.42 -0.03 -12.08
C SER A 166 -10.81 -0.45 -11.56
N GLY A 167 -11.26 -1.67 -11.88
CA GLY A 167 -12.50 -2.24 -11.36
C GLY A 167 -12.51 -2.52 -9.85
N LEU A 168 -11.37 -2.45 -9.16
CA LEU A 168 -11.30 -2.56 -7.69
C LEU A 168 -11.45 -1.22 -6.97
N GLY A 169 -11.61 -0.12 -7.73
CA GLY A 169 -11.85 1.22 -7.20
C GLY A 169 -10.60 2.11 -7.24
N PRO A 170 -10.81 3.44 -7.31
CA PRO A 170 -9.72 4.40 -7.44
C PRO A 170 -8.81 4.43 -6.21
N GLU A 171 -9.34 4.18 -5.00
CA GLU A 171 -8.52 4.18 -3.78
C GLU A 171 -7.59 2.95 -3.70
N ALA A 172 -8.01 1.80 -4.24
CA ALA A 172 -7.16 0.62 -4.34
C ALA A 172 -5.97 0.86 -5.29
N VAL A 173 -6.22 1.55 -6.40
CA VAL A 173 -5.17 1.95 -7.36
C VAL A 173 -4.22 2.96 -6.71
N ALA A 174 -4.76 3.97 -6.04
CA ALA A 174 -4.00 5.04 -5.40
C ALA A 174 -3.13 4.51 -4.25
N LEU A 175 -3.69 3.72 -3.33
CA LEU A 175 -2.97 3.15 -2.20
C LEU A 175 -1.84 2.23 -2.67
N GLN A 176 -2.09 1.37 -3.67
CA GLN A 176 -1.05 0.49 -4.19
C GLN A 176 0.10 1.28 -4.81
N ALA A 177 -0.20 2.29 -5.64
CA ALA A 177 0.82 3.12 -6.26
C ALA A 177 1.64 3.90 -5.20
N ALA A 178 0.95 4.39 -4.16
CA ALA A 178 1.57 5.11 -3.05
C ALA A 178 2.51 4.24 -2.22
N ALA A 179 2.07 3.05 -1.80
CA ALA A 179 2.87 2.12 -1.02
C ALA A 179 4.12 1.68 -1.80
N HIS A 180 3.96 1.39 -3.10
CA HIS A 180 5.07 1.00 -3.96
C HIS A 180 6.06 2.14 -4.21
N LEU A 181 5.58 3.38 -4.33
CA LEU A 181 6.44 4.56 -4.39
C LEU A 181 7.24 4.73 -3.09
N ASP A 182 6.58 4.67 -1.93
CA ASP A 182 7.27 4.90 -0.66
C ASP A 182 8.26 3.79 -0.31
N VAL A 183 7.95 2.53 -0.65
CA VAL A 183 8.83 1.38 -0.39
C VAL A 183 9.94 1.29 -1.43
N GLY A 184 9.60 1.24 -2.72
CA GLY A 184 10.53 0.88 -3.79
C GLY A 184 10.90 2.01 -4.75
N GLY A 185 10.38 3.23 -4.54
CA GLY A 185 10.64 4.38 -5.41
C GLY A 185 9.95 4.30 -6.76
N THR A 186 8.97 3.41 -6.93
CA THR A 186 8.24 3.29 -8.21
C THR A 186 7.55 4.61 -8.52
N ARG A 187 7.58 5.06 -9.78
CA ARG A 187 7.02 6.35 -10.22
C ARG A 187 7.66 7.60 -9.60
N ALA A 188 8.72 7.49 -8.80
CA ALA A 188 9.40 8.66 -8.24
C ALA A 188 9.90 9.65 -9.32
N ARG A 189 10.22 9.14 -10.51
CA ARG A 189 10.62 9.94 -11.69
C ARG A 189 9.51 10.83 -12.24
N GLU A 190 8.26 10.52 -11.94
CA GLU A 190 7.10 11.27 -12.39
C GLU A 190 6.79 12.46 -11.47
N LEU A 191 7.40 12.50 -10.28
CA LEU A 191 7.18 13.54 -9.30
C LEU A 191 8.25 14.66 -9.42
N PRO A 192 7.85 15.94 -9.29
CA PRO A 192 8.80 17.02 -9.09
C PRO A 192 9.62 16.81 -7.81
N ARG A 193 10.93 17.06 -7.86
CA ARG A 193 11.81 16.94 -6.68
C ARG A 193 11.28 17.73 -5.47
N ALA A 194 10.80 18.94 -5.69
CA ALA A 194 10.23 19.77 -4.62
C ALA A 194 8.97 19.16 -3.97
N ALA A 195 8.19 18.34 -4.69
CA ALA A 195 7.07 17.61 -4.12
C ALA A 195 7.56 16.50 -3.17
N ILE A 196 8.59 15.77 -3.59
CA ILE A 196 9.23 14.73 -2.76
C ILE A 196 9.80 15.37 -1.49
N GLU A 197 10.59 16.42 -1.63
CA GLU A 197 11.23 17.12 -0.50
C GLU A 197 10.22 17.63 0.52
N ARG A 198 9.09 18.21 0.08
CA ARG A 198 8.05 18.68 1.01
C ARG A 198 7.42 17.55 1.83
N VAL A 199 7.05 16.44 1.18
CA VAL A 199 6.41 15.32 1.87
C VAL A 199 7.40 14.63 2.82
N VAL A 200 8.64 14.42 2.38
CA VAL A 200 9.69 13.81 3.23
C VAL A 200 10.10 14.73 4.38
N ALA A 201 10.11 16.05 4.18
CA ALA A 201 10.34 17.01 5.27
C ALA A 201 9.21 17.00 6.31
N ARG A 202 7.96 16.82 5.89
CA ARG A 202 6.81 16.73 6.80
C ARG A 202 6.74 15.37 7.52
N HIS A 203 7.09 14.30 6.83
CA HIS A 203 7.02 12.91 7.31
C HIS A 203 8.34 12.18 7.06
N PRO A 204 9.35 12.35 7.94
CA PRO A 204 10.70 11.82 7.74
C PRO A 204 10.74 10.31 7.54
N ARG A 205 11.70 9.86 6.73
CA ARG A 205 11.92 8.44 6.39
C ARG A 205 12.93 7.74 7.33
N ASP A 206 13.31 8.38 8.43
CA ASP A 206 14.33 7.89 9.35
C ASP A 206 13.98 6.49 9.89
N GLY A 207 14.89 5.53 9.68
CA GLY A 207 14.72 4.15 10.12
C GLY A 207 13.67 3.33 9.36
N PHE A 208 12.93 3.92 8.40
CA PHE A 208 11.83 3.25 7.70
C PHE A 208 12.29 2.00 6.96
N THR A 209 13.31 2.11 6.09
CA THR A 209 13.76 0.99 5.26
C THR A 209 14.18 -0.21 6.11
N ALA A 210 14.91 0.00 7.21
CA ALA A 210 15.31 -1.07 8.11
C ALA A 210 14.10 -1.72 8.80
N CYS A 211 13.22 -0.90 9.38
CA CYS A 211 12.00 -1.34 10.04
C CYS A 211 11.11 -2.18 9.10
N PHE A 212 10.83 -1.66 7.90
CA PHE A 212 9.98 -2.33 6.93
C PHE A 212 10.58 -3.66 6.43
N LEU A 213 11.89 -3.70 6.12
CA LEU A 213 12.53 -4.92 5.65
C LEU A 213 12.57 -6.02 6.72
N ASP A 214 12.69 -5.67 8.01
CA ASP A 214 12.63 -6.64 9.11
C ASP A 214 11.22 -7.23 9.28
N LEU A 215 10.18 -6.41 9.14
CA LEU A 215 8.77 -6.85 9.13
C LEU A 215 8.50 -7.78 7.94
N MET A 216 8.93 -7.37 6.75
CA MET A 216 8.76 -8.16 5.52
C MET A 216 9.53 -9.48 5.54
N ARG A 217 10.73 -9.52 6.15
CA ARG A 217 11.46 -10.77 6.38
C ARG A 217 10.64 -11.74 7.23
N THR A 218 10.06 -11.24 8.31
CA THR A 218 9.25 -12.02 9.24
C THR A 218 7.98 -12.54 8.56
N GLU A 219 7.27 -11.67 7.85
CA GLU A 219 6.08 -12.02 7.07
C GLU A 219 6.39 -13.08 6.01
N ALA A 220 7.48 -12.91 5.25
CA ALA A 220 7.86 -13.85 4.20
C ALA A 220 8.23 -15.24 4.75
N ALA A 221 8.76 -15.31 5.97
CA ALA A 221 9.07 -16.56 6.64
C ALA A 221 7.80 -17.26 7.17
N GLN A 222 6.88 -16.50 7.77
CA GLN A 222 5.64 -17.05 8.36
C GLN A 222 4.59 -17.42 7.30
N ARG A 223 4.51 -16.65 6.22
CA ARG A 223 3.52 -16.81 5.15
C ARG A 223 4.24 -17.01 3.81
N PRO A 224 4.90 -18.16 3.59
CA PRO A 224 5.83 -18.36 2.47
C PRO A 224 5.16 -18.41 1.09
N HIS A 225 3.83 -18.52 1.03
CA HIS A 225 3.05 -18.56 -0.21
C HIS A 225 2.28 -17.26 -0.47
N SER A 226 2.59 -16.19 0.26
CA SER A 226 1.99 -14.86 0.10
C SER A 226 2.61 -14.05 -1.04
N ARG A 227 1.94 -12.97 -1.44
CA ARG A 227 2.49 -11.92 -2.34
C ARG A 227 3.77 -11.30 -1.76
N ALA A 228 3.75 -11.01 -0.46
CA ALA A 228 4.89 -10.51 0.30
C ALA A 228 6.13 -11.42 0.16
N ALA A 229 5.94 -12.73 0.35
CA ALA A 229 7.02 -13.71 0.22
C ALA A 229 7.58 -13.81 -1.21
N VAL A 230 6.74 -13.65 -2.23
CA VAL A 230 7.21 -13.60 -3.63
C VAL A 230 8.08 -12.37 -3.86
N LEU A 231 7.63 -11.17 -3.46
CA LEU A 231 8.43 -9.94 -3.59
C LEU A 231 9.73 -10.01 -2.80
N TRP A 232 9.71 -10.59 -1.60
CA TRP A 232 10.90 -10.82 -0.80
C TRP A 232 11.94 -11.66 -1.54
N ARG A 233 11.53 -12.79 -2.12
CA ARG A 233 12.40 -13.68 -2.90
C ARG A 233 12.91 -13.05 -4.19
N LEU A 234 12.16 -12.12 -4.78
CA LEU A 234 12.58 -11.33 -5.94
C LEU A 234 13.51 -10.17 -5.60
N GLY A 235 13.90 -10.03 -4.32
CA GLY A 235 14.89 -9.06 -3.92
C GLY A 235 14.32 -7.66 -3.69
N MET A 236 13.10 -7.52 -3.17
CA MET A 236 12.51 -6.21 -2.78
C MET A 236 13.41 -5.34 -1.90
N ARG A 237 14.40 -5.96 -1.23
CA ARG A 237 15.44 -5.28 -0.46
C ARG A 237 16.24 -4.28 -1.30
N LEU A 238 16.53 -4.61 -2.56
CA LEU A 238 17.32 -3.73 -3.43
C LEU A 238 16.60 -2.40 -3.70
N PRO A 239 15.40 -2.37 -4.31
CA PRO A 239 14.70 -1.10 -4.56
C PRO A 239 14.38 -0.33 -3.28
N ALA A 240 14.16 -1.02 -2.15
CA ALA A 240 13.98 -0.35 -0.86
C ALA A 240 15.25 0.35 -0.36
N SER A 241 16.42 -0.29 -0.51
CA SER A 241 17.70 0.28 -0.06
C SER A 241 18.27 1.34 -1.00
N VAL A 242 17.94 1.33 -2.29
CA VAL A 242 18.38 2.35 -3.26
C VAL A 242 17.29 3.37 -3.60
N ASN A 243 16.27 3.46 -2.76
CA ASN A 243 15.08 4.26 -3.02
C ASN A 243 15.47 5.74 -3.23
N PRO A 244 15.09 6.36 -4.37
CA PRO A 244 15.40 7.76 -4.66
C PRO A 244 14.81 8.76 -3.67
N LEU A 245 13.78 8.37 -2.89
CA LEU A 245 13.19 9.21 -1.85
C LEU A 245 14.12 9.42 -0.64
N ASP A 246 15.16 8.58 -0.49
CA ASP A 246 16.16 8.70 0.58
C ASP A 246 17.36 9.58 0.18
N ARG A 247 17.39 10.09 -1.05
CA ARG A 247 18.45 10.98 -1.53
C ARG A 247 18.16 12.40 -1.04
N ARG A 248 19.06 12.93 -0.20
CA ARG A 248 19.07 14.34 0.21
C ARG A 248 19.48 15.24 -0.96
#